data_AF-A0A8S4AUX3-F1
#
_entry.id   AF-A0A8S4AUX3-F1
#
_cell.length_a   1.000
_cell.length_b   1.000
_cell.length_c   1.000
_cell.angle_alpha   90.00
_cell.angle_beta   90.00
_cell.angle_gamma   90.00
#
_symmetry.space_group_name_H-M   'P 1'
#
loop_
_entity.id
_entity.type
_entity.pdbx_description
1 polymer ?
#
loop_
_entity_poly.entity_id
_entity_poly.type
_entity_poly.pdbx_seq_one_letter_code
_entity_poly.pdbx_strand_id
1 'polypeptide(L)'
;MLSVQGLSSSALSRDQVELLGNMACTLEGPVIEGSDSLILEKLKTCSGLSEVQSYPSRQLRLSRGEKVQRQDPSTWERKTLEELENLPLYFTRDIWDKISFSVKKRFLKRFMPRLRKKKTQKKKLKALFKTMRPTRSKRGAGCTVGNITQLTVNDDSFPFGYDAAQFDLCLDLPVLRDNLDSICEKVDDDDLQRVAFPSGVSDQEVQMLGSVSRVASLDDISKWNVTQIDTLAALMKTEDGTWDSAQSKEIITKYLNSSGSSLGSTELNIIDSNLCSLDTSTLRTISSDSIRNANPLNVGSCSTEQKKIFYEIANTSFSDQRGNPTSFYNLMSPYLGNLRT
;
A
#
# COMPACT_ATOMS: atom_id res chain seq x y z
N MET A 1 17.56 23.28 8.60
CA MET A 1 16.18 23.69 8.25
C MET A 1 16.30 25.02 7.51
N LEU A 2 16.44 25.00 6.19
CA LEU A 2 16.38 26.22 5.37
C LEU A 2 14.92 26.35 4.94
N SER A 3 14.19 27.21 5.65
CA SER A 3 12.82 27.56 5.32
C SER A 3 12.83 28.45 4.07
N VAL A 4 12.21 27.99 2.98
CA VAL A 4 12.03 28.79 1.77
C VAL A 4 10.81 29.71 1.98
N GLN A 5 11.02 30.81 2.70
CA GLN A 5 10.12 31.97 2.63
C GLN A 5 10.39 32.67 1.29
N GLY A 6 9.46 32.56 0.32
CA GLY A 6 9.52 33.36 -0.90
C GLY A 6 8.87 32.77 -2.16
N LEU A 7 8.53 31.48 -2.19
CA LEU A 7 7.84 30.88 -3.35
C LEU A 7 6.32 30.94 -3.16
N SER A 8 5.78 32.15 -2.99
CA SER A 8 4.34 32.37 -3.10
C SER A 8 3.94 32.26 -4.59
N SER A 9 3.23 31.19 -4.92
CA SER A 9 2.33 31.06 -6.08
C SER A 9 2.83 31.45 -7.48
N SER A 10 4.13 31.45 -7.76
CA SER A 10 4.66 31.87 -9.07
C SER A 10 5.33 30.71 -9.82
N ALA A 11 4.98 30.61 -11.10
CA ALA A 11 5.67 29.83 -12.13
C ALA A 11 7.19 29.95 -12.04
N LEU A 12 7.92 28.83 -12.10
CA LEU A 12 9.39 28.85 -12.12
C LEU A 12 9.93 28.94 -13.55
N SER A 13 10.87 29.85 -13.79
CA SER A 13 11.58 29.95 -15.07
C SER A 13 12.54 28.77 -15.29
N ARG A 14 13.03 28.59 -16.53
CA ARG A 14 14.00 27.55 -16.87
C ARG A 14 15.22 27.56 -15.94
N ASP A 15 15.82 28.72 -15.71
CA ASP A 15 17.01 28.87 -14.85
C ASP A 15 16.71 28.49 -13.40
N GLN A 16 15.53 28.85 -12.89
CA GLN A 16 15.09 28.46 -11.55
C GLN A 16 14.90 26.94 -11.46
N VAL A 17 14.38 26.33 -12.52
CA VAL A 17 14.20 24.87 -12.60
C VAL A 17 15.54 24.14 -12.72
N GLU A 18 16.54 24.69 -13.40
CA GLU A 18 17.87 24.08 -13.49
C GLU A 18 18.53 23.95 -12.12
N LEU A 19 18.30 24.94 -11.25
CA LEU A 19 18.77 24.99 -9.86
C LEU A 19 17.97 24.11 -8.90
N LEU A 20 16.79 23.62 -9.31
CA LEU A 20 16.01 22.67 -8.53
C LEU A 20 16.68 21.30 -8.64
N GLY A 21 17.41 20.92 -7.59
CA GLY A 21 17.78 19.53 -7.33
C GLY A 21 16.57 18.73 -6.84
N ASN A 22 16.74 17.95 -5.78
CA ASN A 22 15.66 17.16 -5.17
C ASN A 22 14.50 18.01 -4.58
N MET A 23 14.66 19.33 -4.51
CA MET A 23 13.59 20.26 -4.11
C MET A 23 12.40 20.24 -5.08
N ALA A 24 12.60 19.82 -6.33
CA ALA A 24 11.49 19.62 -7.27
C ALA A 24 10.47 18.59 -6.75
N CYS A 25 10.89 17.64 -5.92
CA CYS A 25 10.05 16.57 -5.37
C CYS A 25 9.09 17.03 -4.28
N THR A 26 9.24 18.26 -3.75
CA THR A 26 8.36 18.82 -2.71
C THR A 26 7.48 19.95 -3.23
N LEU A 27 7.58 20.30 -4.52
CA LEU A 27 6.77 21.36 -5.10
C LEU A 27 5.29 20.97 -5.15
N GLU A 28 4.42 21.96 -4.98
CA GLU A 28 2.97 21.80 -5.09
C GLU A 28 2.51 21.93 -6.55
N GLY A 29 1.39 21.28 -6.87
CA GLY A 29 0.82 21.24 -8.23
C GLY A 29 0.80 22.59 -8.96
N PRO A 30 0.26 23.67 -8.37
CA PRO A 30 0.16 24.98 -9.02
C PRO A 30 1.51 25.59 -9.39
N VAL A 31 2.55 25.37 -8.58
CA VAL A 31 3.90 25.87 -8.87
C VAL A 31 4.49 25.09 -10.04
N ILE A 32 4.32 23.77 -10.06
CA ILE A 32 4.78 22.97 -11.21
C ILE A 32 4.04 23.37 -12.50
N GLU A 33 2.74 23.65 -12.43
CA GLU A 33 1.92 24.03 -13.60
C GLU A 33 2.38 25.32 -14.27
N GLY A 34 2.78 26.30 -13.48
CA GLY A 34 3.34 27.55 -13.99
C GLY A 34 4.75 27.39 -14.56
N SER A 35 5.50 26.38 -14.12
CA SER A 35 6.94 26.27 -14.33
C SER A 35 7.35 25.82 -15.74
N ASP A 36 8.61 26.05 -16.08
CA ASP A 36 9.23 25.59 -17.33
C ASP A 36 9.18 24.06 -17.48
N SER A 37 9.05 23.58 -18.73
CA SER A 37 9.00 22.17 -19.10
C SER A 37 10.15 21.31 -18.56
N LEU A 38 11.32 21.91 -18.31
CA LEU A 38 12.47 21.21 -17.72
C LEU A 38 12.16 20.63 -16.33
N ILE A 39 11.10 21.10 -15.65
CA ILE A 39 10.73 20.62 -14.33
C ILE A 39 10.44 19.12 -14.34
N LEU A 40 9.99 18.59 -15.48
CA LEU A 40 9.72 17.18 -15.69
C LEU A 40 10.99 16.34 -15.56
N GLU A 41 12.13 16.79 -16.09
CA GLU A 41 13.41 16.09 -15.95
C GLU A 41 13.85 16.02 -14.49
N LYS A 42 13.55 17.07 -13.71
CA LYS A 42 13.81 17.10 -12.27
C LYS A 42 12.84 16.21 -11.48
N LEU A 43 11.62 16.01 -11.95
CA LEU A 43 10.61 15.17 -11.29
C LEU A 43 10.81 13.68 -11.55
N LYS A 44 11.45 13.31 -12.67
CA LYS A 44 11.80 11.90 -12.97
C LYS A 44 12.72 11.29 -11.90
N THR A 45 13.62 12.09 -11.32
CA THR A 45 14.58 11.65 -10.31
C THR A 45 13.96 11.48 -8.92
N CYS A 46 12.70 11.89 -8.72
CA CYS A 46 12.03 11.76 -7.43
C CYS A 46 11.74 10.29 -7.10
N SER A 47 12.08 9.88 -5.88
CA SER A 47 11.76 8.55 -5.33
C SER A 47 10.26 8.31 -5.21
N GLY A 48 9.45 9.37 -5.21
CA GLY A 48 8.01 9.33 -5.36
C GLY A 48 7.43 10.74 -5.51
N LEU A 49 6.34 10.84 -6.28
CA LEU A 49 5.49 12.03 -6.36
C LEU A 49 4.29 11.88 -5.42
N SER A 50 3.87 12.98 -4.79
CA SER A 50 2.70 13.04 -3.90
C SER A 50 1.37 13.09 -4.68
N GLU A 51 0.24 12.79 -4.03
CA GLU A 51 -1.09 12.86 -4.68
C GLU A 51 -1.47 14.29 -5.14
N VAL A 52 -0.95 15.31 -4.45
CA VAL A 52 -1.14 16.73 -4.79
C VAL A 52 -0.29 17.14 -6.00
N GLN A 53 0.82 16.44 -6.24
CA GLN A 53 1.56 16.51 -7.51
C GLN A 53 0.91 15.68 -8.62
N SER A 54 -0.05 14.80 -8.27
CA SER A 54 -0.70 13.87 -9.18
C SER A 54 -2.14 14.24 -9.56
N TYR A 55 -2.63 15.45 -9.21
CA TYR A 55 -3.90 15.92 -9.75
C TYR A 55 -3.75 16.46 -11.19
N PRO A 56 -4.76 16.26 -12.06
CA PRO A 56 -4.63 16.08 -13.52
C PRO A 56 -4.58 17.34 -14.38
N SER A 57 -4.41 18.53 -13.83
CA SER A 57 -4.16 19.76 -14.60
C SER A 57 -2.81 19.73 -15.35
N ARG A 58 -1.96 18.75 -15.01
CA ARG A 58 -0.57 18.52 -15.44
C ARG A 58 -0.40 17.79 -16.79
N GLN A 59 -1.45 17.15 -17.34
CA GLN A 59 -1.29 16.24 -18.50
C GLN A 59 -1.52 16.87 -19.88
N LEU A 60 -2.18 18.03 -19.97
CA LEU A 60 -2.40 18.73 -21.25
C LEU A 60 -1.15 19.45 -21.78
N ARG A 61 -0.17 19.76 -20.92
CA ARG A 61 1.10 20.41 -21.33
C ARG A 61 2.23 19.42 -21.64
N LEU A 62 1.96 18.11 -21.53
CA LEU A 62 2.76 17.01 -22.11
C LEU A 62 2.75 17.00 -23.65
N SER A 63 2.22 18.06 -24.28
CA SER A 63 2.11 18.25 -25.72
C SER A 63 2.87 19.48 -26.24
N ARG A 64 3.63 20.21 -25.40
CA ARG A 64 4.12 21.55 -25.80
C ARG A 64 5.56 21.93 -25.43
N GLY A 65 6.47 20.96 -25.28
CA GLY A 65 7.92 21.22 -25.15
C GLY A 65 8.80 20.01 -25.54
N GLU A 66 9.62 20.16 -26.59
CA GLU A 66 10.51 19.15 -27.23
C GLU A 66 9.92 17.84 -27.81
N LYS A 67 10.62 17.32 -28.85
CA LYS A 67 10.08 16.52 -29.99
C LYS A 67 9.31 15.23 -29.67
N VAL A 68 9.55 14.60 -28.51
CA VAL A 68 8.84 13.36 -28.07
C VAL A 68 7.62 13.70 -27.21
N GLN A 69 7.64 14.84 -26.51
CA GLN A 69 6.61 15.34 -25.60
C GLN A 69 5.60 16.28 -26.32
N ARG A 70 5.41 16.06 -27.63
CA ARG A 70 4.38 16.71 -28.47
C ARG A 70 3.43 15.69 -29.10
N GLN A 71 3.71 14.41 -28.90
CA GLN A 71 3.01 13.33 -29.57
C GLN A 71 1.75 12.97 -28.80
N ASP A 72 0.64 12.89 -29.52
CA ASP A 72 -0.62 12.39 -28.98
C ASP A 72 -0.37 11.01 -28.34
N PRO A 73 -0.86 10.71 -27.11
CA PRO A 73 -0.65 9.42 -26.47
C PRO A 73 -1.09 8.21 -27.34
N SER A 74 -1.96 8.42 -28.31
CA SER A 74 -2.33 7.41 -29.31
C SER A 74 -1.18 6.95 -30.22
N THR A 75 -0.14 7.76 -30.40
CA THR A 75 1.05 7.40 -31.20
C THR A 75 2.20 6.86 -30.35
N TRP A 76 2.04 6.78 -29.03
CA TRP A 76 3.12 6.35 -28.15
C TRP A 76 3.41 4.86 -28.31
N GLU A 77 4.70 4.55 -28.37
CA GLU A 77 5.20 3.18 -28.37
C GLU A 77 5.68 2.77 -26.98
N ARG A 78 6.00 1.47 -26.82
CA ARG A 78 6.59 0.94 -25.58
C ARG A 78 7.84 1.74 -25.17
N LYS A 79 8.70 2.13 -26.14
CA LYS A 79 9.94 2.88 -25.87
C LYS A 79 9.64 4.24 -25.24
N THR A 80 8.66 4.97 -25.79
CA THR A 80 8.21 6.26 -25.25
C THR A 80 7.79 6.13 -23.79
N LEU A 81 7.02 5.10 -23.44
CA LEU A 81 6.58 4.87 -22.06
C LEU A 81 7.75 4.51 -21.13
N GLU A 82 8.79 3.82 -21.62
CA GLU A 82 9.97 3.48 -20.84
C GLU A 82 10.84 4.71 -20.52
N GLU A 83 10.97 5.64 -21.47
CA GLU A 83 11.70 6.92 -21.32
C GLU A 83 11.02 7.86 -20.30
N LEU A 84 9.74 7.67 -20.03
CA LEU A 84 8.98 8.40 -19.02
C LEU A 84 9.24 7.90 -17.59
N GLU A 85 10.06 6.86 -17.44
CA GLU A 85 10.47 6.28 -16.16
C GLU A 85 9.29 5.97 -15.23
N ASN A 86 9.17 6.62 -14.06
CA ASN A 86 8.12 6.35 -13.08
C ASN A 86 6.85 7.17 -13.33
N LEU A 87 6.87 8.14 -14.24
CA LEU A 87 5.72 9.01 -14.52
C LEU A 87 4.44 8.24 -14.91
N PRO A 88 4.51 7.11 -15.66
CA PRO A 88 3.32 6.33 -15.98
C PRO A 88 2.52 5.84 -14.76
N LEU A 89 3.12 5.73 -13.56
CA LEU A 89 2.39 5.42 -12.32
C LEU A 89 1.28 6.43 -12.00
N TYR A 90 1.42 7.66 -12.49
CA TYR A 90 0.61 8.81 -12.14
C TYR A 90 -0.30 9.27 -13.29
N PHE A 91 -0.32 8.52 -14.39
CA PHE A 91 -1.19 8.81 -15.52
C PHE A 91 -2.64 8.58 -15.16
N THR A 92 -3.49 9.48 -15.65
CA THR A 92 -4.93 9.38 -15.52
C THR A 92 -5.50 8.57 -16.67
N ARG A 93 -6.79 8.25 -16.53
CA ARG A 93 -7.48 7.39 -17.48
C ARG A 93 -7.50 7.98 -18.89
N ASP A 94 -7.56 9.30 -19.06
CA ASP A 94 -7.60 9.96 -20.38
C ASP A 94 -6.32 9.75 -21.21
N ILE A 95 -5.14 9.68 -20.57
CA ILE A 95 -3.91 9.26 -21.26
C ILE A 95 -3.95 7.77 -21.54
N TRP A 96 -4.26 6.95 -20.53
CA TRP A 96 -4.25 5.52 -20.72
C TRP A 96 -5.22 5.09 -21.82
N ASP A 97 -6.43 5.63 -21.88
CA ASP A 97 -7.45 5.26 -22.88
C ASP A 97 -7.01 5.52 -24.32
N LYS A 98 -6.10 6.48 -24.55
CA LYS A 98 -5.53 6.75 -25.88
C LYS A 98 -4.48 5.73 -26.30
N ILE A 99 -3.80 5.09 -25.36
CA ILE A 99 -2.72 4.13 -25.64
C ILE A 99 -3.33 2.75 -25.95
N SER A 100 -2.88 2.14 -27.05
CA SER A 100 -3.38 0.82 -27.47
C SER A 100 -3.09 -0.28 -26.42
N PHE A 101 -4.00 -1.26 -26.35
CA PHE A 101 -3.87 -2.41 -25.45
C PHE A 101 -2.54 -3.16 -25.63
N SER A 102 -2.11 -3.38 -26.87
CA SER A 102 -0.84 -4.05 -27.19
C SER A 102 0.39 -3.28 -26.72
N VAL A 103 0.34 -1.95 -26.71
CA VAL A 103 1.45 -1.13 -26.20
C VAL A 103 1.48 -1.20 -24.67
N LYS A 104 0.33 -1.02 -24.00
CA LYS A 104 0.20 -1.16 -22.54
C LYS A 104 0.73 -2.51 -22.06
N LYS A 105 0.26 -3.61 -22.65
CA LYS A 105 0.67 -4.97 -22.27
C LYS A 105 2.19 -5.16 -22.38
N ARG A 106 2.79 -4.77 -23.51
CA ARG A 106 4.25 -4.88 -23.72
C ARG A 106 5.06 -3.99 -22.78
N PHE A 107 4.55 -2.81 -22.44
CA PHE A 107 5.17 -1.91 -21.47
C PHE A 107 5.12 -2.48 -20.04
N LEU A 108 3.96 -2.98 -19.61
CA LEU A 108 3.76 -3.55 -18.27
C LEU A 108 4.69 -4.72 -17.97
N LYS A 109 5.02 -5.54 -18.99
CA LYS A 109 5.99 -6.64 -18.84
C LYS A 109 7.36 -6.20 -18.31
N ARG A 110 7.77 -4.96 -18.56
CA ARG A 110 9.05 -4.42 -18.05
C ARG A 110 8.84 -3.48 -16.87
N PHE A 111 7.72 -2.77 -16.87
CA PHE A 111 7.42 -1.78 -15.86
C PHE A 111 7.09 -2.44 -14.50
N MET A 112 6.24 -3.46 -14.48
CA MET A 112 5.77 -4.09 -13.25
C MET A 112 6.90 -4.76 -12.46
N PRO A 113 7.79 -5.58 -13.05
CA PRO A 113 8.92 -6.16 -12.30
C PRO A 113 9.82 -5.09 -11.68
N ARG A 114 10.05 -3.97 -12.38
CA ARG A 114 10.84 -2.85 -11.87
C ARG A 114 10.18 -2.20 -10.66
N LEU A 115 8.86 -1.99 -10.70
CA LEU A 115 8.11 -1.40 -9.60
C LEU A 115 8.05 -2.31 -8.37
N ARG A 116 7.85 -3.61 -8.58
CA ARG A 116 7.88 -4.62 -7.51
C ARG A 116 9.26 -4.72 -6.86
N LYS A 117 10.33 -4.77 -7.67
CA LYS A 117 11.73 -4.74 -7.17
C LYS A 117 12.05 -3.49 -6.36
N LYS A 118 11.47 -2.34 -6.73
CA LYS A 118 11.62 -1.08 -5.97
C LYS A 118 10.74 -1.00 -4.72
N LYS A 119 9.94 -2.04 -4.41
CA LYS A 119 8.95 -2.05 -3.32
C LYS A 119 8.02 -0.84 -3.38
N THR A 120 7.53 -0.54 -4.58
CA THR A 120 6.58 0.57 -4.78
C THR A 120 5.33 0.33 -3.94
N GLN A 121 4.87 1.36 -3.24
CA GLN A 121 3.69 1.29 -2.37
C GLN A 121 2.49 0.67 -3.10
N LYS A 122 1.87 -0.35 -2.50
CA LYS A 122 0.73 -1.09 -3.08
C LYS A 122 -0.42 -0.17 -3.49
N LYS A 123 -0.71 0.90 -2.73
CA LYS A 123 -1.71 1.93 -3.08
C LYS A 123 -1.48 2.54 -4.47
N LYS A 124 -0.23 2.77 -4.86
CA LYS A 124 0.11 3.33 -6.19
C LYS A 124 -0.08 2.32 -7.31
N LEU A 125 0.24 1.05 -7.05
CA LEU A 125 0.00 -0.04 -8.01
C LEU A 125 -1.50 -0.24 -8.23
N LYS A 126 -2.30 -0.23 -7.15
CA LYS A 126 -3.77 -0.26 -7.20
C LYS A 126 -4.36 0.90 -8.01
N ALA A 127 -3.84 2.11 -7.80
CA ALA A 127 -4.25 3.27 -8.58
C ALA A 127 -3.94 3.11 -10.08
N LEU A 128 -2.76 2.59 -10.42
CA LEU A 128 -2.35 2.35 -11.82
C LEU A 128 -3.31 1.40 -12.54
N PHE A 129 -3.61 0.23 -11.97
CA PHE A 129 -4.52 -0.71 -12.61
C PHE A 129 -5.93 -0.13 -12.74
N LYS A 130 -6.42 0.57 -11.71
CA LYS A 130 -7.72 1.25 -11.74
C LYS A 130 -7.82 2.29 -12.86
N THR A 131 -6.76 3.05 -13.14
CA THR A 131 -6.77 4.04 -14.24
C THR A 131 -6.62 3.39 -15.61
N MET A 132 -5.92 2.25 -15.71
CA MET A 132 -5.76 1.50 -16.97
C MET A 132 -6.97 0.65 -17.38
N ARG A 133 -7.91 0.37 -16.46
CA ARG A 133 -9.09 -0.44 -16.77
C ARG A 133 -9.94 0.17 -17.88
N PRO A 134 -10.42 -0.64 -18.84
CA PRO A 134 -11.30 -0.15 -19.89
C PRO A 134 -12.63 0.34 -19.30
N THR A 135 -13.12 1.47 -19.80
CA THR A 135 -14.40 2.07 -19.36
C THR A 135 -15.63 1.25 -19.77
N ARG A 136 -15.49 0.37 -20.77
CA ARG A 136 -16.53 -0.58 -21.19
C ARG A 136 -15.98 -2.00 -21.18
N SER A 137 -16.50 -2.82 -20.28
CA SER A 137 -16.35 -4.27 -20.37
C SER A 137 -17.33 -4.81 -21.41
N LYS A 138 -16.86 -5.69 -22.30
CA LYS A 138 -17.77 -6.45 -23.18
C LYS A 138 -18.49 -7.47 -22.30
N ARG A 139 -19.82 -7.37 -22.21
CA ARG A 139 -20.63 -8.43 -21.60
C ARG A 139 -20.59 -9.64 -22.52
N GLY A 140 -19.76 -10.61 -22.18
CA GLY A 140 -19.74 -11.94 -22.79
C GLY A 140 -20.29 -12.96 -21.80
N ALA A 141 -20.98 -13.98 -22.31
CA ALA A 141 -21.23 -15.19 -21.53
C ALA A 141 -19.95 -16.05 -21.59
N GLY A 142 -19.32 -16.28 -20.43
CA GLY A 142 -18.13 -17.14 -20.31
C GLY A 142 -16.78 -16.41 -20.41
N CYS A 143 -15.69 -17.20 -20.31
CA CYS A 143 -14.32 -16.74 -20.43
C CYS A 143 -13.97 -16.43 -21.89
N THR A 144 -13.76 -15.15 -22.20
CA THR A 144 -13.46 -14.66 -23.57
C THR A 144 -12.04 -14.10 -23.71
N VAL A 145 -11.40 -13.73 -22.60
CA VAL A 145 -10.00 -13.25 -22.58
C VAL A 145 -9.02 -14.42 -22.73
N GLY A 146 -9.42 -15.61 -22.30
CA GLY A 146 -8.62 -16.84 -22.27
C GLY A 146 -8.40 -17.32 -20.84
N ASN A 147 -8.32 -18.64 -20.65
CA ASN A 147 -8.18 -19.22 -19.31
C ASN A 147 -6.88 -18.76 -18.64
N ILE A 148 -6.98 -18.48 -17.35
CA ILE A 148 -5.84 -18.19 -16.51
C ILE A 148 -5.17 -19.52 -16.20
N THR A 149 -3.92 -19.65 -16.64
CA THR A 149 -3.06 -20.81 -16.44
C THR A 149 -1.79 -20.37 -15.72
N GLN A 150 -0.96 -21.31 -15.28
CA GLN A 150 0.37 -21.00 -14.75
C GLN A 150 1.21 -20.12 -15.71
N LEU A 151 1.13 -20.36 -17.02
CA LEU A 151 1.81 -19.52 -18.01
C LEU A 151 1.27 -18.10 -18.03
N THR A 152 -0.05 -17.94 -17.90
CA THR A 152 -0.70 -16.63 -17.81
C THR A 152 -0.27 -15.88 -16.54
N VAL A 153 -0.24 -16.58 -15.39
CA VAL A 153 0.19 -16.01 -14.11
C VAL A 153 1.68 -15.64 -14.14
N ASN A 154 2.52 -16.44 -14.79
CA ASN A 154 3.95 -16.17 -14.93
C ASN A 154 4.27 -14.94 -15.80
N ASP A 155 3.36 -14.52 -16.68
CA ASP A 155 3.56 -13.30 -17.47
C ASP A 155 3.68 -12.06 -16.55
N ASP A 156 4.70 -11.23 -16.80
CA ASP A 156 4.98 -10.05 -15.98
C ASP A 156 3.91 -8.96 -16.05
N SER A 157 3.12 -8.95 -17.13
CA SER A 157 1.99 -8.04 -17.28
C SER A 157 0.71 -8.51 -16.59
N PHE A 158 0.66 -9.75 -16.08
CA PHE A 158 -0.48 -10.25 -15.32
C PHE A 158 -0.78 -9.34 -14.10
N PRO A 159 -2.06 -8.99 -13.82
CA PRO A 159 -3.31 -9.47 -14.43
C PRO A 159 -3.89 -8.57 -15.56
N PHE A 160 -3.07 -7.78 -16.24
CA PHE A 160 -3.54 -6.84 -17.25
C PHE A 160 -4.34 -7.52 -18.37
N GLY A 161 -5.57 -7.04 -18.57
CA GLY A 161 -6.50 -7.53 -19.59
C GLY A 161 -7.72 -8.27 -19.05
N TYR A 162 -7.71 -8.64 -17.76
CA TYR A 162 -8.89 -9.18 -17.08
C TYR A 162 -9.62 -8.06 -16.32
N ASP A 163 -10.94 -8.01 -16.46
CA ASP A 163 -11.80 -7.34 -15.49
C ASP A 163 -12.34 -8.37 -14.49
N ALA A 164 -13.05 -7.92 -13.44
CA ALA A 164 -13.51 -8.81 -12.37
C ALA A 164 -14.36 -9.99 -12.89
N ALA A 165 -15.25 -9.75 -13.86
CA ALA A 165 -16.10 -10.79 -14.41
C ALA A 165 -15.32 -11.80 -15.26
N GLN A 166 -14.39 -11.33 -16.10
CA GLN A 166 -13.53 -12.22 -16.87
C GLN A 166 -12.52 -12.95 -16.00
N PHE A 167 -12.02 -12.32 -14.93
CA PHE A 167 -11.12 -12.95 -13.99
C PHE A 167 -11.82 -14.12 -13.26
N ASP A 168 -13.06 -13.92 -12.83
CA ASP A 168 -13.89 -14.96 -12.20
C ASP A 168 -14.14 -16.13 -13.16
N LEU A 169 -14.61 -15.81 -14.37
CA LEU A 169 -14.97 -16.81 -15.38
C LEU A 169 -13.76 -17.57 -15.95
N CYS A 170 -12.57 -16.98 -15.90
CA CYS A 170 -11.35 -17.54 -16.49
C CYS A 170 -10.39 -18.16 -15.46
N LEU A 171 -10.64 -18.03 -14.16
CA LEU A 171 -9.76 -18.54 -13.09
C LEU A 171 -10.35 -19.80 -12.46
N ASP A 172 -9.77 -20.95 -12.81
CA ASP A 172 -10.13 -22.21 -12.16
C ASP A 172 -9.51 -22.32 -10.76
N LEU A 173 -10.28 -22.85 -9.80
CA LEU A 173 -9.84 -23.01 -8.41
C LEU A 173 -8.52 -23.77 -8.22
N PRO A 174 -8.22 -24.87 -8.96
CA PRO A 174 -6.92 -25.52 -8.87
C PRO A 174 -5.76 -24.60 -9.30
N VAL A 175 -5.95 -23.82 -10.38
CA VAL A 175 -4.91 -22.88 -10.85
C VAL A 175 -4.69 -21.78 -9.83
N LEU A 176 -5.75 -21.25 -9.22
CA LEU A 176 -5.64 -20.30 -8.12
C LEU A 176 -4.81 -20.85 -6.97
N ARG A 177 -5.10 -22.08 -6.51
CA ARG A 177 -4.38 -22.72 -5.39
C ARG A 177 -2.91 -22.97 -5.71
N ASP A 178 -2.63 -23.53 -6.89
CA ASP A 178 -1.27 -23.87 -7.31
C ASP A 178 -0.40 -22.63 -7.57
N ASN A 179 -1.00 -21.45 -7.73
CA ASN A 179 -0.31 -20.21 -8.06
C ASN A 179 -0.65 -19.07 -7.09
N LEU A 180 -1.12 -19.39 -5.89
CA LEU A 180 -1.67 -18.44 -4.92
C LEU A 180 -0.71 -17.28 -4.66
N ASP A 181 0.54 -17.60 -4.35
CA ASP A 181 1.60 -16.65 -4.02
C ASP A 181 1.83 -15.65 -5.16
N SER A 182 1.92 -16.16 -6.38
CA SER A 182 2.17 -15.33 -7.56
C SER A 182 0.96 -14.45 -7.89
N ILE A 183 -0.26 -14.97 -7.69
CA ILE A 183 -1.49 -14.21 -7.86
C ILE A 183 -1.56 -13.09 -6.81
N CYS A 184 -1.31 -13.40 -5.53
CA CYS A 184 -1.28 -12.42 -4.45
C CYS A 184 -0.22 -11.34 -4.66
N GLU A 185 0.96 -11.73 -5.15
CA GLU A 185 2.05 -10.78 -5.43
C GLU A 185 1.68 -9.83 -6.58
N LYS A 186 1.06 -10.37 -7.64
CA LYS A 186 0.89 -9.67 -8.91
C LYS A 186 -0.44 -8.92 -9.08
N VAL A 187 -1.52 -9.39 -8.46
CA VAL A 187 -2.85 -8.80 -8.60
C VAL A 187 -2.97 -7.60 -7.66
N ASP A 188 -2.65 -6.41 -8.18
CA ASP A 188 -2.80 -5.13 -7.49
C ASP A 188 -4.12 -4.45 -7.89
N ASP A 189 -5.24 -5.18 -7.87
CA ASP A 189 -6.54 -4.69 -8.30
C ASP A 189 -7.65 -5.19 -7.36
N ASP A 190 -8.31 -4.27 -6.64
CA ASP A 190 -9.22 -4.64 -5.54
C ASP A 190 -10.41 -5.52 -5.99
N ASP A 191 -10.91 -5.32 -7.21
CA ASP A 191 -12.07 -6.08 -7.69
C ASP A 191 -11.65 -7.48 -8.14
N LEU A 192 -10.45 -7.63 -8.71
CA LEU A 192 -9.90 -8.96 -9.02
C LEU A 192 -9.52 -9.72 -7.75
N GLN A 193 -8.97 -9.01 -6.76
CA GLN A 193 -8.63 -9.59 -5.46
C GLN A 193 -9.88 -10.15 -4.76
N ARG A 194 -11.02 -9.43 -4.80
CA ARG A 194 -12.28 -9.93 -4.22
C ARG A 194 -12.78 -11.22 -4.89
N VAL A 195 -12.63 -11.29 -6.21
CA VAL A 195 -13.06 -12.45 -7.00
C VAL A 195 -12.20 -13.68 -6.72
N ALA A 196 -10.89 -13.53 -6.62
CA ALA A 196 -10.01 -14.69 -6.42
C ALA A 196 -10.07 -15.29 -5.01
N PHE A 197 -10.65 -14.63 -4.00
CA PHE A 197 -10.53 -15.09 -2.60
C PHE A 197 -11.85 -15.15 -1.82
N PRO A 198 -12.90 -15.85 -2.30
CA PRO A 198 -14.24 -15.82 -1.69
C PRO A 198 -14.43 -16.82 -0.52
N SER A 199 -13.60 -16.76 0.53
CA SER A 199 -13.74 -17.46 1.83
C SER A 199 -13.17 -18.90 1.98
N GLY A 200 -12.74 -19.24 3.21
CA GLY A 200 -12.48 -20.63 3.65
C GLY A 200 -11.03 -21.12 3.51
N VAL A 201 -10.08 -20.30 3.95
CA VAL A 201 -8.66 -20.42 3.63
C VAL A 201 -7.89 -20.99 4.83
N SER A 202 -7.02 -21.98 4.61
CA SER A 202 -6.16 -22.58 5.64
C SER A 202 -5.12 -21.57 6.17
N ASP A 203 -4.51 -21.84 7.34
CA ASP A 203 -3.51 -20.95 7.95
C ASP A 203 -2.35 -20.64 6.99
N GLN A 204 -1.85 -21.66 6.26
CA GLN A 204 -0.78 -21.47 5.27
C GLN A 204 -1.23 -20.59 4.11
N GLU A 205 -2.42 -20.81 3.58
CA GLU A 205 -2.93 -19.99 2.47
C GLU A 205 -3.23 -18.54 2.93
N VAL A 206 -3.68 -18.33 4.18
CA VAL A 206 -3.88 -17.01 4.78
C VAL A 206 -2.55 -16.25 4.87
N GLN A 207 -1.47 -16.93 5.25
CA GLN A 207 -0.13 -16.36 5.33
C GLN A 207 0.36 -15.78 3.99
N MET A 208 -0.12 -16.33 2.86
CA MET A 208 0.30 -15.93 1.51
C MET A 208 -0.56 -14.80 0.91
N LEU A 209 -1.64 -14.37 1.58
CA LEU A 209 -2.56 -13.36 1.05
C LEU A 209 -1.89 -11.99 0.83
N GLY A 210 -0.93 -11.61 1.67
CA GLY A 210 -0.29 -10.29 1.60
C GLY A 210 -1.31 -9.15 1.47
N SER A 211 -1.13 -8.27 0.48
CA SER A 211 -2.04 -7.12 0.22
C SER A 211 -3.46 -7.50 -0.21
N VAL A 212 -3.69 -8.74 -0.67
CA VAL A 212 -5.03 -9.25 -1.00
C VAL A 212 -5.88 -9.36 0.25
N SER A 213 -5.28 -9.67 1.40
CA SER A 213 -6.02 -9.77 2.67
C SER A 213 -6.84 -8.51 2.99
N ARG A 214 -6.39 -7.33 2.54
CA ARG A 214 -7.04 -6.04 2.84
C ARG A 214 -8.38 -5.81 2.16
N VAL A 215 -8.75 -6.61 1.16
CA VAL A 215 -10.09 -6.51 0.54
C VAL A 215 -11.11 -7.45 1.18
N ALA A 216 -10.69 -8.29 2.11
CA ALA A 216 -11.54 -9.26 2.77
C ALA A 216 -12.59 -8.59 3.66
N SER A 217 -13.83 -9.06 3.58
CA SER A 217 -14.88 -8.62 4.50
C SER A 217 -14.69 -9.23 5.89
N LEU A 218 -15.42 -8.73 6.89
CA LEU A 218 -15.44 -9.37 8.21
C LEU A 218 -15.95 -10.82 8.14
N ASP A 219 -16.91 -11.12 7.25
CA ASP A 219 -17.41 -12.46 7.04
C ASP A 219 -16.31 -13.39 6.49
N ASP A 220 -15.50 -12.91 5.53
CA ASP A 220 -14.35 -13.66 5.02
C ASP A 220 -13.32 -13.92 6.12
N ILE A 221 -12.96 -12.88 6.88
CA ILE A 221 -11.99 -12.95 7.98
C ILE A 221 -12.47 -13.93 9.06
N SER A 222 -13.78 -13.93 9.37
CA SER A 222 -14.36 -14.85 10.37
C SER A 222 -14.16 -16.32 10.02
N LYS A 223 -13.95 -16.63 8.73
CA LYS A 223 -13.72 -17.99 8.22
C LYS A 223 -12.24 -18.36 8.11
N TRP A 224 -11.31 -17.43 8.35
CA TRP A 224 -9.87 -17.71 8.31
C TRP A 224 -9.41 -18.47 9.54
N ASN A 225 -8.41 -19.34 9.35
CA ASN A 225 -7.64 -19.88 10.46
C ASN A 225 -6.43 -18.98 10.71
N VAL A 226 -6.30 -18.45 11.94
CA VAL A 226 -5.20 -17.58 12.35
C VAL A 226 -4.67 -18.11 13.67
N THR A 227 -4.00 -19.27 13.62
CA THR A 227 -3.54 -19.98 14.82
C THR A 227 -2.05 -19.80 15.08
N GLN A 228 -1.26 -19.56 14.03
CA GLN A 228 0.19 -19.41 14.13
C GLN A 228 0.60 -17.94 14.22
N ILE A 229 1.68 -17.68 14.97
CA ILE A 229 2.26 -16.35 15.09
C ILE A 229 2.76 -15.82 13.74
N ASP A 230 3.27 -16.70 12.88
CA ASP A 230 3.73 -16.35 11.53
C ASP A 230 2.58 -15.87 10.63
N THR A 231 1.38 -16.42 10.82
CA THR A 231 0.16 -15.99 10.12
C THR A 231 -0.29 -14.62 10.60
N LEU A 232 -0.28 -14.39 11.92
CA LEU A 232 -0.52 -13.06 12.48
C LEU A 232 0.51 -12.04 11.95
N ALA A 233 1.79 -12.41 11.93
CA ALA A 233 2.88 -11.57 11.43
C ALA A 233 2.70 -11.22 9.95
N ALA A 234 2.31 -12.18 9.12
CA ALA A 234 2.03 -11.96 7.71
C ALA A 234 0.85 -10.99 7.51
N LEU A 235 -0.22 -11.14 8.28
CA LEU A 235 -1.40 -10.27 8.18
C LEU A 235 -1.13 -8.84 8.68
N MET A 236 -0.26 -8.65 9.67
CA MET A 236 0.00 -7.34 10.29
C MET A 236 1.08 -6.49 9.58
N LYS A 237 1.63 -6.96 8.45
CA LYS A 237 2.58 -6.19 7.64
C LYS A 237 1.98 -4.86 7.16
N THR A 238 2.62 -3.76 7.51
CA THR A 238 2.17 -2.41 7.13
C THR A 238 2.34 -2.13 5.63
N GLU A 239 3.25 -2.82 4.96
CA GLU A 239 3.49 -2.71 3.50
C GLU A 239 2.32 -3.19 2.65
N ASP A 240 1.48 -4.08 3.19
CA ASP A 240 0.31 -4.65 2.53
C ASP A 240 -0.95 -3.77 2.62
N GLY A 241 -0.90 -2.74 3.47
CA GLY A 241 -1.99 -1.79 3.71
C GLY A 241 -2.45 -1.78 5.17
N THR A 242 -3.34 -0.84 5.50
CA THR A 242 -3.91 -0.69 6.84
C THR A 242 -5.16 -1.56 7.00
N TRP A 243 -5.39 -2.05 8.21
CA TRP A 243 -6.65 -2.71 8.58
C TRP A 243 -7.64 -1.69 9.16
N ASP A 244 -8.92 -1.90 8.90
CA ASP A 244 -9.96 -1.24 9.70
C ASP A 244 -9.99 -1.84 11.11
N SER A 245 -10.39 -1.03 12.10
CA SER A 245 -10.37 -1.43 13.52
C SER A 245 -11.16 -2.73 13.78
N ALA A 246 -12.32 -2.90 13.15
CA ALA A 246 -13.10 -4.13 13.29
C ALA A 246 -12.39 -5.36 12.70
N GLN A 247 -11.69 -5.19 11.57
CA GLN A 247 -10.98 -6.28 10.90
C GLN A 247 -9.76 -6.71 11.70
N SER A 248 -8.93 -5.76 12.14
CA SER A 248 -7.76 -6.08 12.96
C SER A 248 -8.16 -6.70 14.29
N LYS A 249 -9.23 -6.21 14.92
CA LYS A 249 -9.80 -6.82 16.12
C LYS A 249 -10.17 -8.28 15.90
N GLU A 250 -10.88 -8.61 14.82
CA GLU A 250 -11.30 -9.98 14.51
C GLU A 250 -10.08 -10.90 14.31
N ILE A 251 -9.10 -10.45 13.52
CA ILE A 251 -7.86 -11.22 13.24
C ILE A 251 -7.09 -11.53 14.54
N ILE A 252 -6.87 -10.50 15.37
CA ILE A 252 -6.11 -10.66 16.61
C ILE A 252 -6.89 -11.53 17.59
N THR A 253 -8.20 -11.36 17.69
CA THR A 253 -9.05 -12.17 18.59
C THR A 253 -9.03 -13.64 18.20
N LYS A 254 -9.06 -13.96 16.90
CA LYS A 254 -8.89 -15.33 16.40
C LYS A 254 -7.57 -15.95 16.83
N TYR A 255 -6.47 -15.20 16.70
CA TYR A 255 -5.16 -15.64 17.19
C TYR A 255 -5.18 -15.91 18.70
N LEU A 256 -5.72 -15.00 19.49
CA LEU A 256 -5.77 -15.12 20.95
C LEU A 256 -6.68 -16.25 21.44
N ASN A 257 -7.69 -16.64 20.66
CA ASN A 257 -8.55 -17.79 20.97
C ASN A 257 -7.86 -19.13 20.69
N SER A 258 -6.69 -19.14 20.07
CA SER A 258 -5.91 -20.36 19.83
C SER A 258 -5.21 -20.80 21.11
N SER A 259 -5.13 -22.12 21.32
CA SER A 259 -4.54 -22.68 22.55
C SER A 259 -3.05 -22.30 22.66
N GLY A 260 -2.68 -21.69 23.77
CA GLY A 260 -1.30 -21.27 24.04
C GLY A 260 -0.94 -19.88 23.52
N SER A 261 -1.85 -19.20 22.81
CA SER A 261 -1.64 -17.82 22.34
C SER A 261 -1.88 -16.82 23.46
N SER A 262 -1.08 -15.75 23.50
CA SER A 262 -1.25 -14.63 24.41
C SER A 262 -0.63 -13.36 23.85
N LEU A 263 -0.89 -12.20 24.46
CA LEU A 263 -0.21 -10.95 24.10
C LEU A 263 1.18 -10.88 24.76
N GLY A 264 2.10 -11.69 24.22
CA GLY A 264 3.53 -11.66 24.54
C GLY A 264 4.26 -10.49 23.87
N SER A 265 5.55 -10.31 24.17
CA SER A 265 6.36 -9.23 23.58
C SER A 265 6.45 -9.33 22.05
N THR A 266 6.52 -10.55 21.51
CA THR A 266 6.56 -10.79 20.06
C THR A 266 5.26 -10.35 19.40
N GLU A 267 4.11 -10.75 19.94
CA GLU A 267 2.80 -10.37 19.44
C GLU A 267 2.60 -8.86 19.48
N LEU A 268 2.99 -8.22 20.59
CA LEU A 268 2.91 -6.77 20.74
C LEU A 268 3.72 -6.04 19.65
N ASN A 269 4.92 -6.54 19.34
CA ASN A 269 5.76 -5.99 18.28
C ASN A 269 5.17 -6.19 16.88
N ILE A 270 4.46 -7.30 16.66
CA ILE A 270 3.80 -7.61 15.38
C ILE A 270 2.55 -6.75 15.18
N ILE A 271 1.71 -6.64 16.19
CA ILE A 271 0.40 -5.97 16.11
C ILE A 271 0.55 -4.45 16.01
N ASP A 272 1.54 -3.90 16.72
CA ASP A 272 1.86 -2.46 16.74
C ASP A 272 0.61 -1.58 16.92
N SER A 273 0.33 -0.65 15.99
CA SER A 273 -0.79 0.30 16.08
C SER A 273 -2.18 -0.34 16.05
N ASN A 274 -2.30 -1.58 15.57
CA ASN A 274 -3.57 -2.32 15.58
C ASN A 274 -3.99 -2.76 16.99
N LEU A 275 -3.10 -2.63 17.99
CA LEU A 275 -3.38 -3.00 19.37
C LEU A 275 -4.56 -2.21 19.96
N CYS A 276 -4.74 -0.96 19.51
CA CYS A 276 -5.82 -0.09 19.93
C CYS A 276 -7.21 -0.53 19.42
N SER A 277 -7.28 -1.54 18.54
CA SER A 277 -8.56 -2.17 18.12
C SER A 277 -9.15 -3.10 19.19
N LEU A 278 -8.34 -3.53 20.16
CA LEU A 278 -8.73 -4.52 21.16
C LEU A 278 -9.52 -3.91 22.32
N ASP A 279 -10.40 -4.74 22.89
CA ASP A 279 -11.18 -4.37 24.06
C ASP A 279 -10.28 -4.23 25.30
N THR A 280 -10.70 -3.36 26.22
CA THR A 280 -9.97 -3.10 27.47
C THR A 280 -9.78 -4.36 28.33
N SER A 281 -10.70 -5.32 28.26
CA SER A 281 -10.57 -6.63 28.92
C SER A 281 -9.39 -7.42 28.39
N THR A 282 -9.23 -7.50 27.07
CA THR A 282 -8.11 -8.18 26.41
C THR A 282 -6.80 -7.46 26.68
N LEU A 283 -6.78 -6.13 26.64
CA LEU A 283 -5.56 -5.36 26.91
C LEU A 283 -5.05 -5.52 28.36
N ARG A 284 -5.95 -5.76 29.33
CA ARG A 284 -5.56 -6.03 30.72
C ARG A 284 -4.89 -7.38 30.93
N THR A 285 -4.96 -8.30 29.96
CA THR A 285 -4.28 -9.61 30.07
C THR A 285 -2.78 -9.51 29.73
N ILE A 286 -2.31 -8.36 29.25
CA ILE A 286 -0.90 -8.13 28.94
C ILE A 286 -0.10 -8.12 30.24
N SER A 287 0.96 -8.94 30.30
CA SER A 287 1.87 -8.97 31.45
C SER A 287 2.83 -7.78 31.47
N SER A 288 3.33 -7.43 32.66
CA SER A 288 4.42 -6.45 32.79
C SER A 288 5.68 -6.89 32.03
N ASP A 289 6.01 -8.18 32.04
CA ASP A 289 7.17 -8.71 31.31
C ASP A 289 7.00 -8.62 29.80
N SER A 290 5.78 -8.77 29.27
CA SER A 290 5.49 -8.55 27.85
C SER A 290 5.82 -7.11 27.44
N ILE A 291 5.40 -6.12 28.25
CA ILE A 291 5.71 -4.70 28.01
C ILE A 291 7.21 -4.42 28.16
N ARG A 292 7.88 -5.03 29.14
CA ARG A 292 9.30 -4.83 29.40
C ARG A 292 10.18 -5.24 28.22
N ASN A 293 9.80 -6.32 27.55
CA ASN A 293 10.58 -6.95 26.48
C ASN A 293 10.09 -6.58 25.06
N ALA A 294 9.01 -5.82 24.94
CA ALA A 294 8.52 -5.30 23.67
C ALA A 294 9.26 -4.01 23.25
N ASN A 295 9.17 -3.68 21.97
CA ASN A 295 9.50 -2.37 21.47
C ASN A 295 8.51 -1.33 22.05
N PRO A 296 8.87 -0.03 22.07
CA PRO A 296 7.95 1.03 22.45
C PRO A 296 6.62 0.92 21.69
N LEU A 297 5.52 0.67 22.41
CA LEU A 297 4.22 0.45 21.79
C LEU A 297 3.65 1.73 21.20
N ASN A 298 3.04 1.63 20.03
CA ASN A 298 2.32 2.73 19.40
C ASN A 298 0.88 2.82 19.93
N VAL A 299 0.69 3.56 21.02
CA VAL A 299 -0.63 3.80 21.63
C VAL A 299 -1.31 5.09 21.14
N GLY A 300 -0.84 5.68 20.04
CA GLY A 300 -1.30 6.98 19.57
C GLY A 300 -2.81 7.03 19.29
N SER A 301 -3.31 6.01 18.60
CA SER A 301 -4.72 5.85 18.18
C SER A 301 -5.64 5.32 19.30
N CYS A 302 -5.10 4.94 20.45
CA CYS A 302 -5.87 4.38 21.55
C CYS A 302 -6.73 5.44 22.25
N SER A 303 -7.87 5.00 22.76
CA SER A 303 -8.72 5.77 23.69
C SER A 303 -8.00 6.09 24.99
N THR A 304 -8.53 7.05 25.75
CA THR A 304 -7.99 7.45 27.05
C THR A 304 -7.99 6.27 28.04
N GLU A 305 -9.04 5.45 28.03
CA GLU A 305 -9.19 4.27 28.87
C GLU A 305 -8.13 3.21 28.55
N GLN A 306 -7.88 2.95 27.26
CA GLN A 306 -6.84 2.03 26.82
C GLN A 306 -5.44 2.54 27.18
N LYS A 307 -5.18 3.84 26.96
CA LYS A 307 -3.91 4.48 27.35
C LYS A 307 -3.63 4.35 28.84
N LYS A 308 -4.65 4.52 29.69
CA LYS A 308 -4.54 4.32 31.14
C LYS A 308 -4.11 2.89 31.49
N ILE A 309 -4.69 1.89 30.83
CA ILE A 309 -4.30 0.48 31.03
C ILE A 309 -2.82 0.27 30.70
N PHE A 310 -2.37 0.74 29.53
CA PHE A 310 -0.95 0.59 29.16
C PHE A 310 -0.02 1.32 30.12
N TYR A 311 -0.39 2.52 30.55
CA TYR A 311 0.39 3.29 31.53
C TYR A 311 0.53 2.53 32.87
N GLU A 312 -0.54 1.95 33.38
CA GLU A 312 -0.53 1.18 34.64
C GLU A 312 0.38 -0.05 34.55
N ILE A 313 0.26 -0.82 33.46
CA ILE A 313 1.09 -2.03 33.22
C ILE A 313 2.56 -1.62 33.06
N ALA A 314 2.82 -0.58 32.27
CA ALA A 314 4.18 -0.12 32.00
C ALA A 314 4.85 0.46 33.26
N ASN A 315 4.12 1.23 34.08
CA ASN A 315 4.63 1.74 35.36
C ASN A 315 5.00 0.62 36.34
N THR A 316 4.30 -0.51 36.25
CA THR A 316 4.65 -1.73 36.99
C THR A 316 5.89 -2.39 36.39
N SER A 317 5.94 -2.56 35.07
CA SER A 317 7.06 -3.14 34.32
C SER A 317 8.40 -2.43 34.56
N PHE A 318 8.38 -1.11 34.72
CA PHE A 318 9.60 -0.31 34.86
C PHE A 318 9.79 0.27 36.27
N SER A 319 9.18 -0.33 37.30
CA SER A 319 9.30 0.12 38.69
C SER A 319 10.75 0.23 39.16
N ASP A 320 11.61 -0.69 38.72
CA ASP A 320 13.02 -0.76 39.11
C ASP A 320 13.86 0.40 38.52
N GLN A 321 13.35 1.05 37.48
CA GLN A 321 14.00 2.19 36.84
C GLN A 321 13.71 3.52 37.54
N ARG A 322 12.82 3.54 38.55
CA ARG A 322 12.46 4.77 39.28
C ARG A 322 13.65 5.46 39.96
N GLY A 323 14.72 4.72 40.27
CA GLY A 323 15.97 5.28 40.78
C GLY A 323 16.73 6.16 39.78
N ASN A 324 16.40 6.10 38.49
CA ASN A 324 16.97 6.91 37.42
C ASN A 324 15.85 7.65 36.67
N PRO A 325 15.56 8.92 37.03
CA PRO A 325 14.44 9.67 36.46
C PRO A 325 14.47 9.78 34.93
N THR A 326 15.64 9.95 34.33
CA THR A 326 15.80 10.05 32.88
C THR A 326 15.45 8.74 32.19
N SER A 327 15.96 7.62 32.70
CA SER A 327 15.70 6.30 32.12
C SER A 327 14.23 5.90 32.28
N PHE A 328 13.66 6.15 33.46
CA PHE A 328 12.24 5.93 33.72
C PHE A 328 11.33 6.76 32.79
N TYR A 329 11.63 8.05 32.63
CA TYR A 329 10.87 8.92 31.74
C TYR A 329 10.94 8.44 30.27
N ASN A 330 12.13 8.07 29.79
CA ASN A 330 12.29 7.58 28.42
C ASN A 330 11.49 6.30 28.15
N LEU A 331 11.44 5.38 29.12
CA LEU A 331 10.66 4.15 29.04
C LEU A 331 9.14 4.41 29.15
N MET A 332 8.74 5.44 29.90
CA MET A 332 7.33 5.81 30.09
C MET A 332 6.76 6.68 28.99
N SER A 333 7.58 7.49 28.33
CA SER A 333 7.16 8.47 27.33
C SER A 333 6.18 7.93 26.26
N PRO A 334 6.36 6.72 25.69
CA PRO A 334 5.41 6.15 24.73
C PRO A 334 3.98 6.00 25.27
N TYR A 335 3.84 5.73 26.58
CA TYR A 335 2.58 5.42 27.24
C TYR A 335 1.86 6.63 27.84
N LEU A 336 2.51 7.80 27.85
CA LEU A 336 1.93 9.02 28.40
C LEU A 336 0.82 9.61 27.50
N GLY A 337 0.70 9.10 26.27
CA GLY A 337 -0.15 9.69 25.24
C GLY A 337 0.38 11.06 24.84
N ASN A 338 0.39 11.37 23.55
CA ASN A 338 0.57 12.76 23.15
C ASN A 338 -0.67 13.56 23.59
N LEU A 339 -0.70 14.05 24.82
CA LEU A 339 -1.49 15.21 25.23
C LEU A 339 -0.87 16.45 24.54
N ARG A 340 -0.89 16.46 23.21
CA ARG A 340 -0.71 17.70 22.47
C ARG A 340 -2.01 18.47 22.62
N THR A 341 -2.02 19.37 23.60
CA THR A 341 -2.91 20.54 23.65
C THR A 341 -2.83 21.33 22.35
#